data_AF-A0A373I989-F1
#
_entry.id   AF-A0A373I989-F1
#
_cell.length_a   1.000
_cell.length_b   1.000
_cell.length_c   1.000
_cell.angle_alpha   90.00
_cell.angle_beta   90.00
_cell.angle_gamma   90.00
#
_symmetry.space_group_name_H-M   'P 1'
#
loop_
_entity.id
_entity.type
_entity.pdbx_description
1 polymer ?
#
loop_
_entity_poly.entity_id
_entity_poly.type
_entity_poly.pdbx_seq_one_letter_code
_entity_poly.pdbx_strand_id
1 'polypeptide(L)'
;MIRIYTAPSCASCRKVKAWLKEHDIPYVEKNIFSTILREDELRELLERSENGTDDIISKRSKIIKENKVDIEDMSTNELIHFIQKNPSILKRPIMIDERRFQVGYNAEEIRAFIPRELRKLAECQKFDNCPQFSASTLVEDYHRNNKAGL
;
A
#
# COMPACT_ATOMS: atom_id res chain seq x y z
N MET A 1 10.64 -3.82 3.19
CA MET A 1 9.90 -2.86 4.07
C MET A 1 8.69 -2.30 3.31
N ILE A 2 7.55 -2.07 3.98
CA ILE A 2 6.34 -1.53 3.35
C ILE A 2 6.48 -0.02 3.12
N ARG A 3 6.19 0.43 1.90
CA ARG A 3 6.06 1.84 1.54
C ARG A 3 4.61 2.13 1.18
N ILE A 4 4.10 3.25 1.66
CA ILE A 4 2.76 3.72 1.31
C ILE A 4 2.84 5.11 0.68
N TYR A 5 2.25 5.26 -0.50
CA TYR A 5 2.12 6.54 -1.20
C TYR A 5 0.74 7.13 -0.91
N THR A 6 0.72 8.29 -0.26
CA THR A 6 -0.48 8.92 0.27
C THR A 6 -0.63 10.35 -0.25
N ALA A 7 -1.77 10.95 0.07
CA ALA A 7 -1.99 12.37 -0.10
C ALA A 7 -2.83 12.94 1.05
N PRO A 8 -2.79 14.27 1.26
CA PRO A 8 -3.69 14.96 2.19
C PRO A 8 -5.16 14.70 1.84
N SER A 9 -6.00 14.72 2.87
CA SER A 9 -7.47 14.60 2.73
C SER A 9 -7.99 13.32 2.05
N CYS A 10 -7.16 12.30 1.88
CA CYS A 10 -7.54 11.01 1.30
C CYS A 10 -8.15 10.06 2.36
N ALA A 11 -9.45 9.76 2.24
CA ALA A 11 -10.15 8.88 3.20
C ALA A 11 -9.57 7.45 3.22
N SER A 12 -9.34 6.85 2.06
CA SER A 12 -8.74 5.51 1.95
C SER A 12 -7.33 5.45 2.52
N CYS A 13 -6.55 6.53 2.39
CA CYS A 13 -5.21 6.62 2.96
C CYS A 13 -5.26 6.64 4.50
N ARG A 14 -6.26 7.29 5.10
CA ARG A 14 -6.47 7.22 6.56
C ARG A 14 -6.79 5.81 7.02
N LYS A 15 -7.62 5.06 6.26
CA LYS A 15 -7.96 3.67 6.57
C LYS A 15 -6.73 2.76 6.54
N VAL A 16 -5.90 2.85 5.50
CA VAL A 16 -4.64 2.09 5.42
C VAL A 16 -3.72 2.39 6.61
N LYS A 17 -3.50 3.66 6.94
CA LYS A 17 -2.62 4.04 8.05
C LYS A 17 -3.14 3.58 9.39
N ALA A 18 -4.46 3.69 9.62
CA ALA A 18 -5.08 3.18 10.83
C ALA A 18 -4.90 1.67 10.95
N TRP A 19 -5.15 0.92 9.88
CA TRP A 19 -5.03 -0.54 9.86
C TRP A 19 -3.58 -1.01 10.12
N LEU A 20 -2.60 -0.39 9.45
CA LEU A 20 -1.18 -0.72 9.67
C LEU A 20 -0.74 -0.40 11.10
N LYS A 21 -1.22 0.71 11.66
CA LYS A 21 -0.94 1.11 13.05
C LYS A 21 -1.58 0.15 14.06
N GLU A 22 -2.83 -0.28 13.83
CA GLU A 22 -3.55 -1.22 14.69
C GLU A 22 -2.88 -2.59 14.75
N HIS A 23 -2.24 -3.01 13.65
CA HIS A 23 -1.53 -4.29 13.57
C HIS A 23 -0.02 -4.18 13.89
N ASP A 24 0.43 -3.03 14.40
CA ASP A 24 1.85 -2.74 14.70
C ASP A 24 2.80 -3.04 13.51
N ILE A 25 2.33 -2.80 12.29
CA ILE A 25 3.09 -3.07 11.06
C ILE A 25 3.91 -1.82 10.69
N PRO A 26 5.26 -1.90 10.67
CA PRO A 26 6.09 -0.76 10.32
C PRO A 26 5.98 -0.44 8.82
N TYR A 27 5.85 0.85 8.51
CA TYR A 27 5.78 1.35 7.14
C TYR A 27 6.46 2.71 6.99
N VAL A 28 6.82 3.04 5.75
CA VAL A 28 7.29 4.38 5.36
C VAL A 28 6.20 5.09 4.58
N GLU A 29 5.73 6.23 5.09
CA GLU A 29 4.77 7.09 4.37
C GLU A 29 5.50 8.06 3.44
N LYS A 30 5.02 8.14 2.20
CA LYS A 30 5.45 9.11 1.20
C LYS A 30 4.24 9.88 0.71
N ASN A 31 4.19 11.17 1.01
CA ASN A 31 3.15 12.02 0.47
C ASN A 31 3.56 12.48 -0.92
N ILE A 32 2.76 12.12 -1.92
CA ILE A 32 3.07 12.34 -3.34
C ILE A 32 3.15 13.82 -3.75
N PHE A 33 2.70 14.74 -2.90
CA PHE A 33 2.78 16.18 -3.14
C PHE A 33 3.96 16.86 -2.45
N SER A 34 4.41 16.32 -1.32
CA SER A 34 5.51 16.93 -0.53
C SER A 34 6.84 16.20 -0.72
N THR A 35 6.82 14.99 -1.26
CA THR A 35 8.01 14.18 -1.48
C THR A 35 8.25 14.06 -2.98
N ILE A 36 9.50 14.28 -3.40
CA ILE A 36 9.90 14.03 -4.78
C ILE A 36 9.78 12.53 -5.06
N LEU A 37 8.96 12.18 -6.05
CA LEU A 37 8.83 10.82 -6.55
C LEU A 37 9.99 10.55 -7.50
N ARG A 38 10.99 9.79 -7.05
CA ARG A 38 12.14 9.49 -7.90
C ARG A 38 11.73 8.58 -9.06
N GLU A 39 12.46 8.64 -10.16
CA GLU A 39 12.16 7.86 -11.37
C GLU A 39 12.22 6.36 -11.13
N ASP A 40 13.19 5.88 -10.34
CA ASP A 40 13.34 4.47 -9.96
C ASP A 40 12.12 3.97 -9.20
N GLU A 41 11.56 4.79 -8.32
CA GLU A 41 10.35 4.43 -7.56
C GLU A 41 9.13 4.37 -8.44
N LEU A 42 8.96 5.34 -9.34
CA LEU A 42 7.83 5.35 -10.28
C LEU A 42 7.92 4.18 -11.27
N ARG A 43 9.14 3.86 -11.74
CA ARG A 43 9.38 2.69 -12.57
C ARG A 43 9.02 1.40 -11.84
N GLU A 44 9.44 1.26 -10.58
CA GLU A 44 9.06 0.12 -9.75
C GLU A 44 7.54 0.00 -9.60
N LEU A 45 6.82 1.11 -9.35
CA LEU A 45 5.36 1.05 -9.28
C LEU A 45 4.77 0.50 -10.58
N LEU A 46 5.19 1.03 -11.73
CA LEU A 46 4.70 0.61 -13.06
C LEU A 46 5.04 -0.85 -13.38
N GLU A 47 6.23 -1.34 -13.00
CA GLU A 47 6.62 -2.74 -13.20
C GLU A 47 5.83 -3.72 -12.33
N ARG A 48 5.29 -3.23 -11.20
CA ARG A 48 4.58 -4.05 -10.21
C ARG A 48 3.07 -4.08 -10.41
N SER A 49 2.52 -3.20 -11.26
CA SER A 49 1.11 -3.25 -11.67
C SER A 49 0.86 -4.41 -12.64
N GLU A 50 -0.24 -5.11 -12.45
CA GLU A 50 -0.64 -6.25 -13.31
C GLU A 50 -1.31 -5.75 -14.59
N ASN A 51 -2.11 -4.68 -14.50
CA ASN A 51 -2.79 -4.06 -15.64
C ASN A 51 -2.05 -2.80 -16.14
N GLY A 52 -0.75 -2.70 -15.87
CA GLY A 52 0.07 -1.56 -16.26
C GLY A 52 -0.43 -0.22 -15.69
N THR A 53 -0.50 0.80 -16.55
CA THR A 53 -0.85 2.17 -16.16
C THR A 53 -2.27 2.28 -15.57
N ASP A 54 -3.17 1.36 -15.95
CA ASP A 54 -4.56 1.38 -15.49
C ASP A 54 -4.70 1.17 -14.00
N ASP A 55 -3.80 0.41 -13.36
CA ASP A 55 -3.86 0.19 -11.92
C ASP A 55 -3.44 1.44 -11.15
N ILE A 56 -2.47 2.19 -11.67
CA ILE A 56 -1.77 3.25 -10.94
C ILE A 56 -2.30 4.64 -11.30
N ILE A 57 -2.77 4.84 -12.52
CA ILE A 57 -3.20 6.14 -13.04
C ILE A 57 -4.71 6.28 -12.92
N SER A 58 -5.13 7.41 -12.36
CA SER A 58 -6.51 7.86 -12.38
C SER A 58 -6.79 8.56 -13.72
N LYS A 59 -7.18 7.77 -14.74
CA LYS A 59 -7.65 8.28 -16.06
C LYS A 59 -8.77 9.33 -15.94
N ARG A 60 -9.49 9.35 -14.81
CA ARG A 60 -10.54 10.33 -14.51
C ARG A 60 -10.02 11.67 -13.99
N SER A 61 -8.71 11.84 -13.80
CA SER A 61 -8.14 13.07 -13.27
C SER A 61 -8.45 14.27 -14.18
N LYS A 62 -8.69 15.43 -13.56
CA LYS A 62 -8.99 16.67 -14.26
C LYS A 62 -7.89 17.05 -15.24
N ILE A 63 -6.63 16.87 -14.83
CA ILE A 63 -5.43 17.16 -15.64
C ILE A 63 -5.41 16.34 -16.93
N ILE A 64 -5.72 15.04 -16.88
CA ILE A 64 -5.75 14.19 -18.08
C ILE A 64 -6.89 14.63 -19.00
N LYS A 65 -8.09 14.85 -18.45
CA LYS A 65 -9.28 15.22 -19.22
C LYS A 65 -9.17 16.59 -19.91
N GLU A 66 -8.71 17.61 -19.19
CA GLU A 66 -8.64 18.98 -19.70
C GLU A 66 -7.56 19.15 -20.75
N ASN A 67 -6.41 18.48 -20.56
CA ASN A 67 -5.30 18.54 -21.50
C ASN A 67 -5.42 17.49 -22.62
N LYS A 68 -6.49 16.69 -22.64
CA LYS A 68 -6.73 15.60 -23.61
C LYS A 68 -5.51 14.69 -23.78
N VAL A 69 -4.88 14.36 -22.66
CA VAL A 69 -3.65 13.57 -22.65
C VAL A 69 -4.01 12.11 -22.90
N ASP A 70 -3.39 11.52 -23.92
CA ASP A 70 -3.41 10.07 -24.11
C ASP A 70 -2.23 9.45 -23.34
N ILE A 71 -2.54 8.61 -22.37
CA ILE A 71 -1.54 7.93 -21.53
C ILE A 71 -1.01 6.68 -22.23
N GLU A 72 -1.80 6.06 -23.10
CA GLU A 72 -1.42 4.82 -23.79
C GLU A 72 -0.37 5.06 -24.88
N ASP A 73 -0.33 6.28 -25.43
CA ASP A 73 0.65 6.69 -26.44
C ASP A 73 2.00 7.15 -25.83
N MET A 74 2.10 7.25 -24.50
CA MET A 74 3.34 7.66 -23.83
C MET A 74 4.31 6.49 -23.68
N SER A 75 5.60 6.76 -23.92
CA SER A 75 6.66 5.87 -23.43
C SER A 75 6.70 5.87 -21.89
N THR A 76 7.26 4.80 -21.30
CA THR A 76 7.41 4.70 -19.85
C THR A 76 8.11 5.91 -19.22
N ASN A 77 9.15 6.43 -19.88
CA ASN A 77 9.89 7.60 -19.37
C ASN A 77 9.06 8.89 -19.46
N GLU A 78 8.29 9.09 -20.52
CA GLU A 78 7.38 10.24 -20.63
C GLU A 78 6.29 10.19 -19.57
N LEU A 79 5.73 9.01 -19.32
CA LEU A 79 4.75 8.82 -18.26
C LEU A 79 5.33 9.10 -16.88
N ILE A 80 6.54 8.62 -16.58
CA ILE A 80 7.24 8.91 -15.32
C ILE A 80 7.37 10.43 -15.12
N HIS A 81 7.86 11.16 -16.13
CA HIS A 81 7.98 12.62 -16.06
C HIS A 81 6.63 13.32 -15.92
N PHE A 82 5.60 12.80 -16.60
CA PHE A 82 4.24 13.32 -16.51
C PHE A 82 3.67 13.14 -15.09
N ILE A 83 3.91 11.99 -14.45
CA ILE A 83 3.53 11.73 -13.06
C ILE A 83 4.27 12.67 -12.10
N GLN A 84 5.59 12.87 -12.27
CA GLN A 84 6.37 13.77 -11.42
C GLN A 84 5.85 15.21 -11.46
N LYS A 85 5.47 15.69 -12.65
CA LYS A 85 4.86 17.01 -12.82
C LYS A 85 3.43 17.08 -12.28
N ASN A 86 2.69 15.97 -12.34
CA ASN A 86 1.28 15.92 -12.03
C ASN A 86 0.94 14.79 -11.04
N PRO A 87 1.49 14.76 -9.82
CA PRO A 87 1.36 13.61 -8.91
C PRO A 87 -0.09 13.28 -8.57
N SER A 88 -1.00 14.26 -8.65
CA SER A 88 -2.44 14.04 -8.42
C SER A 88 -3.10 13.02 -9.36
N ILE A 89 -2.47 12.67 -10.48
CA ILE A 89 -2.99 11.64 -11.39
C ILE A 89 -2.81 10.23 -10.82
N LEU A 90 -1.96 10.03 -9.81
CA LEU A 90 -1.81 8.74 -9.16
C LEU A 90 -3.07 8.38 -8.36
N LYS A 91 -3.51 7.13 -8.51
CA LYS A 91 -4.45 6.50 -7.58
C LYS A 91 -3.78 6.38 -6.21
N ARG A 92 -4.61 6.39 -5.16
CA ARG A 92 -4.14 6.46 -3.77
C ARG A 92 -5.08 5.71 -2.83
N PRO A 93 -4.57 5.14 -1.72
CA PRO A 93 -3.15 4.94 -1.45
C PRO A 93 -2.53 3.89 -2.39
N ILE A 94 -1.20 3.88 -2.54
CA ILE A 94 -0.47 2.76 -3.16
C ILE A 94 0.41 2.14 -2.09
N MET A 95 0.30 0.83 -1.88
CA MET A 95 1.08 0.07 -0.91
C MET A 95 1.97 -0.90 -1.64
N ILE A 96 3.26 -0.91 -1.31
CA ILE A 96 4.24 -1.77 -1.96
C ILE A 96 5.30 -2.27 -0.98
N ASP A 97 5.70 -3.51 -1.14
CA ASP A 97 6.96 -4.06 -0.63
C ASP A 97 7.56 -5.04 -1.65
N GLU A 98 8.59 -5.78 -1.24
CA GLU A 98 9.30 -6.75 -2.07
C GLU A 98 8.39 -7.78 -2.76
N ARG A 99 7.24 -8.10 -2.16
CA ARG A 99 6.36 -9.19 -2.62
C ARG A 99 4.97 -8.72 -2.99
N ARG A 100 4.48 -7.65 -2.39
CA ARG A 100 3.08 -7.26 -2.42
C ARG A 100 2.93 -5.88 -3.03
N PHE A 101 1.90 -5.73 -3.85
CA PHE A 101 1.53 -4.47 -4.48
C PHE A 101 0.01 -4.33 -4.40
N GLN A 102 -0.48 -3.19 -3.94
CA GLN A 102 -1.91 -2.93 -3.84
C GLN A 102 -2.19 -1.45 -4.06
N VAL A 103 -3.25 -1.17 -4.83
CA VAL A 103 -3.75 0.19 -5.06
C VAL A 103 -5.14 0.33 -4.45
N GLY A 104 -5.35 1.41 -3.71
CA GLY A 104 -6.58 1.67 -2.98
C GLY A 104 -6.61 1.01 -1.60
N TYR A 105 -7.78 0.97 -0.99
CA TYR A 105 -8.01 0.28 0.27
C TYR A 105 -9.07 -0.80 0.07
N ASN A 106 -8.68 -2.04 0.36
CA ASN A 106 -9.58 -3.19 0.49
C ASN A 106 -9.22 -3.91 1.80
N ALA A 107 -10.22 -4.10 2.67
CA ALA A 107 -10.03 -4.65 4.02
C ALA A 107 -9.55 -6.11 4.03
N GLU A 108 -9.82 -6.87 2.97
CA GLU A 108 -9.39 -8.27 2.87
C GLU A 108 -8.01 -8.38 2.22
N GLU A 109 -7.78 -7.66 1.13
CA GLU A 109 -6.48 -7.66 0.44
C GLU A 109 -5.35 -7.07 1.29
N ILE A 110 -5.64 -6.05 2.11
CA ILE A 110 -4.61 -5.40 2.94
C ILE A 110 -3.99 -6.37 3.96
N ARG A 111 -4.71 -7.44 4.34
CA ARG A 111 -4.19 -8.52 5.20
C ARG A 111 -2.99 -9.23 4.58
N ALA A 112 -2.81 -9.15 3.26
CA ALA A 112 -1.60 -9.65 2.61
C ALA A 112 -0.34 -8.99 3.19
N PHE A 113 -0.41 -7.74 3.68
CA PHE A 113 0.73 -7.02 4.24
C PHE A 113 1.15 -7.49 5.65
N ILE A 114 0.39 -8.39 6.30
CA ILE A 114 0.79 -9.03 7.56
C ILE A 114 2.11 -9.82 7.35
N PRO A 115 3.15 -9.58 8.16
CA PRO A 115 4.40 -10.34 8.15
C PRO A 115 4.18 -11.85 8.26
N ARG A 116 5.04 -12.65 7.61
CA ARG A 116 4.88 -14.12 7.58
C ARG A 116 4.93 -14.74 8.98
N GLU A 117 5.75 -14.15 9.84
CA GLU A 117 5.93 -14.52 11.23
C GLU A 117 4.63 -14.35 12.03
N LEU A 118 3.82 -13.34 11.67
CA LEU A 118 2.53 -13.05 12.28
C LEU A 118 1.35 -13.76 11.62
N ARG A 119 1.48 -14.26 10.39
CA ARG A 119 0.39 -15.02 9.73
C ARG A 119 0.08 -16.33 10.43
N LYS A 120 1.10 -17.03 10.93
CA LYS A 120 0.93 -18.26 11.74
C LYS A 120 0.09 -18.02 13.01
N LEU A 121 0.12 -16.79 13.54
CA LEU A 121 -0.69 -16.38 14.70
C LEU A 121 -2.14 -16.09 14.34
N ALA A 122 -2.37 -15.45 13.19
CA ALA A 122 -3.71 -15.11 12.71
C ALA A 122 -4.54 -16.33 12.27
N GLU A 123 -3.87 -17.42 11.87
CA GLU A 123 -4.51 -18.67 11.43
C GLU A 123 -4.90 -19.60 12.60
N CYS A 124 -4.34 -19.40 13.81
CA CYS A 124 -4.62 -20.27 14.95
C CYS A 124 -5.89 -19.82 15.70
N GLN A 125 -7.02 -20.45 15.40
CA GLN A 125 -8.33 -20.15 16.02
C GLN A 125 -8.44 -20.59 17.49
N LYS A 126 -7.54 -21.43 18.01
CA LYS A 126 -7.59 -21.96 19.38
C LYS A 126 -6.20 -22.05 20.00
N PHE A 127 -6.05 -21.47 21.19
CA PHE A 127 -4.80 -21.37 21.95
C PHE A 127 -4.21 -22.74 22.32
N ASP A 128 -5.06 -23.73 22.57
CA ASP A 128 -4.65 -25.00 23.21
C ASP A 128 -3.93 -25.99 22.29
N ASN A 129 -3.90 -25.77 20.97
CA ASN A 129 -3.44 -26.77 20.00
C ASN A 129 -2.45 -26.26 18.96
N CYS A 130 -1.76 -25.15 19.22
CA CYS A 130 -0.81 -24.59 18.26
C CYS A 130 0.63 -25.14 18.51
N PRO A 131 1.20 -26.03 17.67
CA PRO A 131 2.35 -26.88 18.03
C PRO A 131 3.73 -26.20 18.03
N GLN A 132 3.84 -24.91 17.68
CA GLN A 132 5.13 -24.20 17.57
C GLN A 132 5.36 -23.16 18.68
N PHE A 133 4.51 -23.13 19.70
CA PHE A 133 4.57 -22.13 20.76
C PHE A 133 5.39 -22.58 21.95
N SER A 134 6.71 -22.51 21.83
CA SER A 134 7.56 -22.27 23.00
C SER A 134 8.02 -20.81 22.95
N ALA A 135 7.26 -19.96 23.66
CA ALA A 135 7.64 -18.63 24.14
C ALA A 135 8.39 -17.71 23.15
N SER A 136 7.66 -16.81 22.47
CA SER A 136 8.24 -15.51 22.09
C SER A 136 7.26 -14.41 22.46
N THR A 137 7.77 -13.38 23.13
CA THR A 137 7.03 -12.22 23.67
C THR A 137 6.12 -11.52 22.65
N LEU A 138 6.52 -11.55 21.37
CA LEU A 138 5.77 -10.98 20.23
C LEU A 138 4.35 -11.54 20.08
N VAL A 139 4.13 -12.79 20.51
CA VAL A 139 2.85 -13.51 20.41
C VAL A 139 1.87 -13.01 21.47
N GLU A 140 2.35 -12.90 22.70
CA GLU A 140 1.55 -12.43 23.82
C GLU A 140 1.14 -10.97 23.60
N ASP A 141 2.04 -10.17 23.03
CA ASP A 141 1.79 -8.76 22.70
C ASP A 141 0.76 -8.62 21.56
N TYR A 142 0.86 -9.42 20.49
CA TYR A 142 -0.12 -9.41 19.40
C TYR A 142 -1.54 -9.79 19.88
N HIS A 143 -1.66 -10.82 20.74
CA HIS A 143 -2.96 -11.25 21.27
C HIS A 143 -3.52 -10.34 22.35
N ARG A 144 -2.66 -9.70 23.17
CA ARG A 144 -3.10 -8.74 24.19
C ARG A 144 -3.65 -7.46 23.55
N ASN A 145 -3.03 -6.99 22.47
CA ASN A 145 -3.47 -5.79 21.76
C ASN A 145 -4.76 -6.02 20.94
N ASN A 146 -4.94 -7.22 20.36
CA ASN A 146 -6.12 -7.54 19.53
C ASN A 146 -7.34 -8.07 20.32
N LYS A 147 -7.21 -8.38 21.62
CA LYS A 147 -8.36 -8.78 22.48
C LYS A 147 -9.19 -7.61 23.02
N ALA A 148 -8.82 -6.36 22.74
CA ALA A 148 -9.54 -5.18 23.21
C ALA A 148 -10.69 -4.71 22.28
N GLY A 149 -11.00 -5.48 21.22
CA GLY A 149 -11.94 -5.07 20.16
C GLY A 149 -13.11 -6.02 19.88
N LEU A 150 -13.49 -6.89 20.82
CA LEU A 150 -14.73 -7.70 20.76
C LEU A 150 -15.66 -7.35 21.92
#